data_AF-A0A1E4XB40-F1
#
_entry.id   AF-A0A1E4XB40-F1
#
_cell.length_a   1.000
_cell.length_b   1.000
_cell.length_c   1.000
_cell.angle_alpha   90.00
_cell.angle_beta   90.00
_cell.angle_gamma   90.00
#
_symmetry.space_group_name_H-M   'P 1'
#
loop_
_entity.id
_entity.type
_entity.pdbx_description
1 polymer ?
#
loop_
_entity_poly.entity_id
_entity_poly.type
_entity_poly.pdbx_seq_one_letter_code
_entity_poly.pdbx_strand_id
1 'polypeptide(L)'
;RQQRYTVTFDQDFAAVIQACAAPRSYADGTWITEGIQHAYLELHQRGYAHSVEVWDQGQLVGGLYGLAMGQLFFGESMFSRADNASKFGFATLTRQLQAWGFVLIDCQMPNDHLHSLGARAIPRSDFAEFLRKHLDQRSSGPWVS
;
A
#
# COMPACT_ATOMS: atom_id res chain seq x y z
N ARG A 1 21.58 6.78 -11.41
CA ARG A 1 20.41 7.64 -11.09
C ARG A 1 20.50 7.92 -9.60
N GLN A 2 20.70 9.17 -9.16
CA GLN A 2 20.72 9.49 -7.73
C GLN A 2 19.34 9.18 -7.13
N GLN A 3 19.32 8.47 -6.01
CA GLN A 3 18.10 8.13 -5.30
C GLN A 3 17.59 9.40 -4.61
N ARG A 4 16.69 10.11 -5.30
CA ARG A 4 16.01 11.31 -4.75
C ARG A 4 15.12 10.95 -3.57
N TYR A 5 14.45 9.80 -3.65
CA TYR A 5 13.49 9.36 -2.65
C TYR A 5 14.05 8.25 -1.76
N THR A 6 13.75 8.35 -0.48
CA THR A 6 13.92 7.27 0.51
C THR A 6 12.56 6.61 0.73
N VAL A 7 12.53 5.29 0.83
CA VAL A 7 11.33 4.53 1.14
C VAL A 7 11.52 3.85 2.48
N THR A 8 10.56 4.01 3.38
CA THR A 8 10.48 3.27 4.65
C THR A 8 9.18 2.50 4.70
N PHE A 9 9.09 1.62 5.69
CA PHE A 9 7.91 0.80 5.94
C PHE A 9 7.53 0.92 7.42
N ASP A 10 6.24 1.06 7.69
CA ASP A 10 5.66 1.19 9.04
C ASP A 10 6.30 2.29 9.92
N GLN A 11 6.95 3.29 9.30
CA GLN A 11 7.62 4.36 10.05
C GLN A 11 6.63 5.43 10.53
N ASP A 12 5.59 5.72 9.74
CA ASP A 12 4.57 6.72 10.07
C ASP A 12 3.22 6.39 9.41
N PHE A 13 2.62 5.28 9.83
CA PHE A 13 1.31 4.84 9.32
C PHE A 13 0.23 5.92 9.48
N ALA A 14 0.26 6.66 10.59
CA ALA A 14 -0.71 7.71 10.89
C ALA A 14 -0.65 8.84 9.86
N ALA A 15 0.54 9.33 9.52
CA ALA A 15 0.68 10.36 8.49
C ALA A 15 0.25 9.86 7.11
N VAL A 16 0.53 8.59 6.78
CA VAL A 16 0.12 8.00 5.49
C VAL A 16 -1.39 7.94 5.36
N ILE A 17 -2.10 7.38 6.35
CA ILE A 17 -3.56 7.25 6.26
C ILE A 17 -4.27 8.61 6.29
N GLN A 18 -3.76 9.57 7.08
CA GLN A 18 -4.25 10.95 7.07
C GLN A 18 -4.05 11.62 5.70
N ALA A 19 -2.89 11.42 5.07
CA ALA A 19 -2.61 11.95 3.75
C ALA A 19 -3.48 11.30 2.66
N CYS A 20 -3.77 10.00 2.79
CA CYS A 20 -4.72 9.30 1.91
C CYS A 20 -6.17 9.78 2.08
N ALA A 21 -6.54 10.21 3.30
CA ALA A 21 -7.88 10.70 3.63
C ALA A 21 -8.16 12.11 3.12
N ALA A 22 -7.11 12.90 2.89
CA ALA A 22 -7.22 14.29 2.47
C ALA A 22 -8.00 14.47 1.14
N PRO A 23 -8.67 15.63 0.96
CA PRO A 23 -9.36 15.95 -0.29
C PRO A 23 -8.44 15.82 -1.50
N ARG A 24 -9.01 15.38 -2.62
CA ARG A 24 -8.30 15.21 -3.89
C ARG A 24 -8.75 16.29 -4.85
N SER A 25 -7.94 16.59 -5.87
CA SER A 25 -8.29 17.60 -6.88
C SER A 25 -9.61 17.33 -7.62
N TYR A 26 -10.09 16.09 -7.59
CA TYR A 26 -11.32 15.63 -8.24
C TYR A 26 -12.45 15.25 -7.25
N ALA A 27 -12.23 15.38 -5.93
CA ALA A 27 -13.22 15.01 -4.93
C ALA A 27 -12.99 15.75 -3.60
N ASP A 28 -14.07 16.29 -3.02
CA ASP A 28 -14.04 17.04 -1.75
C ASP A 28 -13.67 16.17 -0.52
N GLY A 29 -13.59 14.85 -0.70
CA GLY A 29 -13.19 13.92 0.34
C GLY A 29 -12.98 12.50 -0.19
N THR A 30 -12.62 11.58 0.70
CA THR A 30 -12.46 10.16 0.40
C THR A 30 -13.38 9.33 1.31
N TRP A 31 -13.49 8.03 1.03
CA TRP A 31 -14.20 7.09 1.90
C TRP A 31 -13.50 6.87 3.25
N ILE A 32 -12.28 7.41 3.43
CA ILE A 32 -11.42 7.24 4.59
C ILE A 32 -11.81 8.26 5.68
N THR A 33 -12.98 8.06 6.28
CA THR A 33 -13.48 8.87 7.39
C THR A 33 -12.61 8.70 8.65
N GLU A 34 -12.80 9.55 9.67
CA GLU A 34 -12.10 9.41 10.96
C GLU A 34 -12.27 8.02 11.59
N GLY A 35 -13.46 7.43 11.49
CA GLY A 35 -13.72 6.07 11.97
C GLY A 35 -12.92 5.01 11.23
N ILE A 36 -12.76 5.16 9.90
CA ILE A 36 -11.90 4.28 9.10
C ILE A 36 -10.44 4.46 9.50
N GLN A 37 -9.98 5.70 9.68
CA GLN A 37 -8.61 5.97 10.11
C GLN A 37 -8.30 5.29 11.44
N HIS A 38 -9.21 5.38 12.41
CA HIS A 38 -9.05 4.72 13.71
C HIS A 38 -8.99 3.20 13.59
N ALA A 39 -9.89 2.59 12.81
CA ALA A 39 -9.91 1.15 12.61
C ALA A 39 -8.60 0.62 11.99
N TYR A 40 -8.05 1.33 11.00
CA TYR A 40 -6.79 0.94 10.37
C TYR A 40 -5.57 1.19 11.26
N LEU A 41 -5.59 2.23 12.11
CA LEU A 41 -4.56 2.42 13.14
C LEU A 41 -4.56 1.26 14.14
N GLU A 42 -5.72 0.77 14.57
CA GLU A 42 -5.79 -0.42 15.42
C GLU A 42 -5.27 -1.67 14.69
N LEU A 43 -5.62 -1.85 13.41
CA LEU A 43 -5.12 -2.98 12.61
C LEU A 43 -3.60 -2.90 12.43
N HIS A 44 -3.04 -1.71 12.31
CA HIS A 44 -1.60 -1.51 12.25
C HIS A 44 -0.92 -1.90 13.56
N GLN A 45 -1.45 -1.46 14.71
CA GLN A 45 -0.94 -1.87 16.03
C GLN A 45 -1.01 -3.38 16.26
N ARG A 46 -1.98 -4.06 15.64
CA ARG A 46 -2.14 -5.52 15.69
C ARG A 46 -1.28 -6.26 14.66
N GLY A 47 -0.53 -5.55 13.81
CA GLY A 47 0.37 -6.12 12.81
C GLY A 47 -0.32 -6.63 11.53
N TYR A 48 -1.51 -6.12 11.20
CA TYR A 48 -2.23 -6.47 9.97
C TYR A 48 -2.16 -5.38 8.91
N ALA A 49 -2.22 -4.11 9.32
CA ALA A 49 -2.14 -2.99 8.40
C ALA A 49 -0.72 -2.42 8.35
N HIS A 50 -0.25 -2.13 7.15
CA HIS A 50 1.11 -1.66 6.94
C HIS A 50 1.15 -0.48 5.98
N SER A 51 2.12 0.40 6.21
CA SER A 51 2.35 1.59 5.40
C SER A 51 3.69 1.53 4.69
N VAL A 52 3.74 2.25 3.56
CA VAL A 52 4.97 2.55 2.82
C VAL A 52 5.05 4.04 2.71
N GLU A 53 6.11 4.62 3.26
CA GLU A 53 6.35 6.06 3.20
C GLU A 53 7.39 6.39 2.13
N VAL A 54 7.17 7.48 1.40
CA VAL A 54 8.13 8.01 0.43
C VAL A 54 8.57 9.39 0.86
N TRP A 55 9.86 9.52 1.17
CA TRP A 55 10.46 10.73 1.71
C TRP A 55 11.33 11.43 0.66
N ASP A 56 11.26 12.76 0.62
CA ASP A 56 12.19 13.63 -0.10
C ASP A 56 12.73 14.66 0.90
N GLN A 57 14.03 14.67 1.16
CA GLN A 57 14.66 15.58 2.12
C GLN A 57 13.97 15.61 3.51
N GLY A 58 13.53 14.44 3.99
CA GLY A 58 12.85 14.29 5.28
C GLY A 58 11.37 14.68 5.28
N GLN A 59 10.80 15.07 4.13
CA GLN A 59 9.38 15.36 3.98
C GLN A 59 8.63 14.18 3.39
N LEU A 60 7.46 13.85 3.95
CA LEU A 60 6.58 12.80 3.43
C LEU A 60 5.88 13.30 2.17
N VAL A 61 6.36 12.85 1.00
CA VAL A 61 5.91 13.29 -0.32
C VAL A 61 5.05 12.27 -1.06
N GLY A 62 4.88 11.08 -0.51
CA GLY A 62 3.99 10.07 -1.04
C GLY A 62 3.93 8.87 -0.13
N GLY A 63 3.02 7.96 -0.43
CA GLY A 63 2.88 6.74 0.34
C GLY A 63 1.62 5.98 -0.01
N LEU A 64 1.51 4.79 0.57
CA LEU A 64 0.35 3.94 0.47
C LEU A 64 0.23 3.09 1.72
N TYR A 65 -0.98 2.59 1.98
CA TYR A 65 -1.20 1.59 3.02
C TYR A 65 -2.03 0.43 2.50
N GLY A 66 -1.95 -0.69 3.20
CA GLY A 66 -2.70 -1.89 2.88
C GLY A 66 -2.68 -2.92 4.00
N LEU A 67 -3.35 -4.05 3.78
CA LEU A 67 -3.39 -5.17 4.70
C LEU A 67 -2.46 -6.29 4.22
N ALA A 68 -1.65 -6.84 5.12
CA ALA A 68 -0.89 -8.06 4.87
C ALA A 68 -1.58 -9.24 5.56
N MET A 69 -2.05 -10.20 4.76
CA MET A 69 -2.68 -11.42 5.27
C MET A 69 -2.12 -12.62 4.53
N GLY A 70 -1.42 -13.46 5.28
CA GLY A 70 -0.62 -14.54 4.74
C GLY A 70 0.37 -14.04 3.68
N GLN A 71 0.33 -14.62 2.49
CA GLN A 71 1.18 -14.21 1.36
C GLN A 71 0.49 -13.23 0.39
N LEU A 72 -0.57 -12.55 0.84
CA LEU A 72 -1.35 -11.61 0.03
C LEU A 72 -1.29 -10.21 0.65
N PHE A 73 -1.11 -9.20 -0.20
CA PHE A 73 -1.18 -7.80 0.20
C PHE A 73 -2.40 -7.13 -0.46
N PHE A 74 -3.24 -6.48 0.34
CA PHE A 74 -4.43 -5.79 -0.13
C PHE A 74 -4.18 -4.29 -0.06
N GLY A 75 -3.94 -3.67 -1.22
CA GLY A 75 -3.69 -2.24 -1.31
C GLY A 75 -4.97 -1.45 -1.14
N GLU A 76 -5.00 -0.55 -0.15
CA GLU A 76 -6.21 0.20 0.20
C GLU A 76 -6.23 1.59 -0.44
N SER A 77 -5.17 2.36 -0.23
CA SER A 77 -5.08 3.71 -0.79
C SER A 77 -3.64 4.17 -0.91
N MET A 78 -3.44 5.19 -1.75
CA MET A 78 -2.16 5.85 -1.95
C MET A 78 -2.35 7.35 -2.16
N PHE A 79 -1.29 8.11 -1.89
CA PHE A 79 -1.23 9.54 -2.17
C PHE A 79 0.14 9.91 -2.77
N SER A 80 0.19 11.04 -3.46
CA SER A 80 1.42 11.60 -4.03
C SER A 80 1.35 13.12 -3.96
N ARG A 81 2.40 13.74 -3.42
CA ARG A 81 2.62 15.19 -3.36
C ARG A 81 3.80 15.65 -4.20
N ALA A 82 4.62 14.71 -4.68
CA ALA A 82 5.71 14.95 -5.62
C ALA A 82 5.62 14.01 -6.82
N ASP A 83 6.26 14.40 -7.93
CA ASP A 83 6.28 13.63 -9.16
C ASP A 83 6.88 12.24 -8.95
N ASN A 84 6.14 11.22 -9.40
CA ASN A 84 6.51 9.81 -9.31
C ASN A 84 6.73 9.26 -7.89
N ALA A 85 6.39 9.99 -6.82
CA ALA A 85 6.59 9.50 -5.45
C ALA A 85 5.77 8.22 -5.19
N SER A 86 4.47 8.22 -5.47
CA SER A 86 3.63 7.01 -5.31
C SER A 86 4.09 5.84 -6.18
N LYS A 87 4.52 6.11 -7.42
CA LYS A 87 5.04 5.08 -8.34
C LYS A 87 6.34 4.46 -7.80
N PHE A 88 7.23 5.29 -7.25
CA PHE A 88 8.49 4.83 -6.66
C PHE A 88 8.26 4.00 -5.40
N GLY A 89 7.34 4.44 -4.53
CA GLY A 89 6.89 3.69 -3.36
C GLY A 89 6.29 2.34 -3.73
N PHE A 90 5.34 2.31 -4.66
CA PHE A 90 4.69 1.08 -5.12
C PHE A 90 5.68 0.10 -5.76
N ALA A 91 6.58 0.57 -6.63
CA ALA A 91 7.60 -0.28 -7.23
C ALA A 91 8.58 -0.85 -6.20
N THR A 92 8.89 -0.11 -5.15
CA THR A 92 9.73 -0.58 -4.04
C THR A 92 8.99 -1.64 -3.22
N LEU A 93 7.72 -1.38 -2.88
CA LEU A 93 6.84 -2.35 -2.21
C LEU A 93 6.75 -3.66 -2.98
N THR A 94 6.50 -3.63 -4.30
CA THR A 94 6.39 -4.87 -5.10
C THR A 94 7.64 -5.74 -5.00
N ARG A 95 8.82 -5.14 -5.07
CA ARG A 95 10.09 -5.87 -4.93
C ARG A 95 10.26 -6.42 -3.52
N GLN A 96 9.91 -5.63 -2.50
CA GLN A 96 10.03 -6.04 -1.11
C GLN A 96 9.07 -7.19 -0.77
N LEU A 97 7.81 -7.09 -1.19
CA LEU A 97 6.80 -8.14 -1.04
C LEU A 97 7.23 -9.43 -1.74
N GLN A 98 7.79 -9.33 -2.95
CA GLN A 98 8.33 -10.50 -3.65
C GLN A 98 9.46 -11.17 -2.85
N ALA A 99 10.38 -10.38 -2.27
CA ALA A 99 11.44 -10.89 -1.41
C ALA A 99 10.91 -11.52 -0.11
N TRP A 100 9.77 -11.04 0.39
CA TRP A 100 9.07 -11.57 1.57
C TRP A 100 8.12 -12.74 1.28
N GLY A 101 8.09 -13.22 0.03
CA GLY A 101 7.31 -14.39 -0.37
C GLY A 101 5.82 -14.11 -0.61
N PHE A 102 5.42 -12.85 -0.78
CA PHE A 102 4.07 -12.50 -1.22
C PHE A 102 3.89 -12.84 -2.69
N VAL A 103 2.69 -13.27 -3.05
CA VAL A 103 2.37 -13.78 -4.40
C VAL A 103 1.39 -12.90 -5.16
N LEU A 104 0.70 -12.00 -4.47
CA LEU A 104 -0.31 -11.12 -5.06
C LEU A 104 -0.42 -9.81 -4.29
N ILE A 105 -0.55 -8.72 -5.05
CA ILE A 105 -1.09 -7.45 -4.56
C ILE A 105 -2.49 -7.29 -5.14
N ASP A 106 -3.51 -7.35 -4.29
CA ASP A 106 -4.86 -6.94 -4.67
C ASP A 106 -4.92 -5.40 -4.73
N CYS A 107 -5.39 -4.88 -5.87
CA CYS A 107 -5.54 -3.46 -6.12
C CYS A 107 -7.02 -3.04 -6.21
N GLN A 108 -7.95 -3.93 -5.82
CA GLN A 108 -9.39 -3.69 -5.79
C GLN A 108 -9.93 -3.25 -7.18
N MET A 109 -10.29 -1.98 -7.32
CA MET A 109 -10.90 -1.44 -8.54
C MET A 109 -9.83 -0.99 -9.55
N PRO A 110 -9.90 -1.47 -10.81
CA PRO A 110 -8.95 -1.07 -11.84
C PRO A 110 -9.06 0.42 -12.15
N ASN A 111 -7.90 1.05 -12.37
CA ASN A 111 -7.81 2.41 -12.90
C ASN A 111 -6.54 2.56 -13.75
N ASP A 112 -6.47 3.62 -14.56
CA ASP A 112 -5.37 3.85 -15.49
C ASP A 112 -4.00 3.96 -14.78
N HIS A 113 -3.98 4.49 -13.56
CA HIS A 113 -2.77 4.59 -12.77
C HIS A 113 -2.22 3.20 -12.42
N LEU A 114 -3.06 2.30 -11.92
CA LEU A 114 -2.67 0.92 -11.59
C LEU A 114 -2.26 0.14 -12.85
N HIS A 115 -2.97 0.31 -13.96
CA HIS A 115 -2.57 -0.30 -15.23
C HIS A 115 -1.19 0.18 -15.70
N SER A 116 -0.89 1.47 -15.54
CA SER A 116 0.45 2.02 -15.85
C SER A 116 1.57 1.43 -14.96
N LEU A 117 1.21 0.87 -13.81
CA LEU A 117 2.11 0.18 -12.88
C LEU A 117 2.21 -1.34 -13.14
N GLY A 118 1.47 -1.85 -14.13
CA GLY A 118 1.47 -3.27 -14.50
C GLY A 118 0.34 -4.11 -13.88
N ALA A 119 -0.63 -3.48 -13.21
CA ALA A 119 -1.81 -4.19 -12.73
C ALA A 119 -2.65 -4.74 -13.89
N ARG A 120 -3.16 -5.95 -13.73
CA ARG A 120 -4.04 -6.63 -14.69
C ARG A 120 -5.26 -7.19 -13.99
N ALA A 121 -6.40 -7.18 -14.67
CA ALA A 121 -7.58 -7.87 -14.19
C ALA A 121 -7.36 -9.40 -14.28
N ILE A 122 -7.89 -10.12 -13.29
CA ILE A 122 -7.97 -11.58 -13.29
C ILE A 122 -9.42 -12.02 -13.09
N PRO A 123 -9.82 -13.20 -13.59
CA PRO A 123 -11.10 -13.79 -13.25
C PRO A 123 -11.29 -13.90 -11.74
N ARG A 124 -12.51 -13.70 -11.27
CA ARG A 124 -12.86 -13.85 -9.85
C ARG A 124 -12.54 -15.26 -9.31
N SER A 125 -12.68 -16.29 -10.16
CA SER A 125 -12.30 -17.67 -9.84
C SER A 125 -10.82 -17.79 -9.45
N ASP A 126 -9.96 -17.14 -10.21
CA ASP A 126 -8.51 -17.19 -10.04
C ASP A 126 -8.13 -16.44 -8.76
N PHE A 127 -8.75 -15.28 -8.52
CA PHE A 127 -8.58 -14.55 -7.26
C PHE A 127 -9.02 -15.37 -6.04
N ALA A 128 -10.17 -16.02 -6.11
CA ALA A 128 -10.65 -16.91 -5.05
C ALA A 128 -9.69 -18.09 -4.81
N GLU A 129 -9.05 -18.59 -5.85
CA GLU A 129 -8.03 -19.63 -5.73
C GLU A 129 -6.77 -19.12 -5.03
N PHE A 130 -6.32 -17.89 -5.31
CA PHE A 130 -5.23 -17.25 -4.58
C PHE A 130 -5.56 -17.13 -3.08
N LEU A 131 -6.75 -16.63 -2.75
CA LEU A 131 -7.20 -16.53 -1.35
C LEU A 131 -7.13 -17.89 -0.65
N ARG A 132 -7.74 -18.93 -1.25
CA ARG A 132 -7.77 -20.28 -0.68
C ARG A 132 -6.37 -20.86 -0.44
N LYS A 133 -5.40 -20.57 -1.32
CA LYS A 133 -4.05 -21.13 -1.25
C LYS A 133 -3.13 -20.37 -0.30
N HIS A 134 -3.27 -19.04 -0.23
CA HIS A 134 -2.22 -18.17 0.29
C HIS A 134 -2.60 -17.33 1.51
N LEU A 135 -3.89 -17.20 1.85
CA LEU A 135 -4.34 -16.34 2.95
C LEU A 135 -3.83 -16.79 4.32
N ASP A 136 -3.74 -18.10 4.55
CA ASP A 136 -3.28 -18.68 5.83
C ASP A 136 -1.79 -19.08 5.80
N GLN A 137 -1.09 -18.80 4.70
CA GLN A 137 0.34 -19.14 4.56
C GLN A 137 1.20 -18.13 5.27
N ARG A 138 2.28 -18.56 5.91
CA ARG A 138 3.24 -17.63 6.52
C ARG A 138 3.93 -16.80 5.44
N SER A 139 3.96 -15.49 5.62
CA SER A 139 4.91 -14.58 4.97
C SER A 139 5.96 -14.13 5.97
N SER A 140 7.11 -13.72 5.45
CA SER A 140 8.25 -13.29 6.27
C SER A 140 8.64 -11.89 5.88
N GLY A 141 8.17 -10.88 6.62
CA GLY A 141 8.60 -9.50 6.48
C GLY A 141 8.60 -8.81 7.84
N PRO A 142 9.72 -8.23 8.31
CA PRO A 142 9.74 -7.53 9.59
C PRO A 142 8.93 -6.24 9.59
N TRP A 143 8.48 -5.77 8.42
CA TRP A 143 7.75 -4.52 8.11
C TRP A 143 8.37 -3.22 8.61
N VAL A 144 9.09 -3.22 9.72
CA VAL A 144 9.83 -2.07 10.21
C VAL A 144 11.19 -2.03 9.51
N SER A 145 11.43 -0.97 8.72
CA SER A 145 12.74 -0.68 8.11
C SER A 145 12.91 0.79 7.78
#